data_AF-A0A351INY1-F1
#
_entry.id   AF-A0A351INY1-F1
#
_cell.length_a   1.000
_cell.length_b   1.000
_cell.length_c   1.000
_cell.angle_alpha   90.00
_cell.angle_beta   90.00
_cell.angle_gamma   90.00
#
_symmetry.space_group_name_H-M   'P 1'
#
loop_
_entity.id
_entity.type
_entity.pdbx_description
1 polymer ?
#
loop_
_entity_poly.entity_id
_entity_poly.type
_entity_poly.pdbx_seq_one_letter_code
_entity_poly.pdbx_strand_id
1 'polypeptide(L)'
;MKQTLSPQQENFFQKNGYLELEGLLNEADCKEFLQRRSKLCPNGRDLGQRDSWILSLAKRRSWTHFAKELFQTPFLRLALDHYFQSSLPFLQGLTLNQAYSFQSLLGGLLLRLTDSLPSQEKREPLSSLLETPGNGLFFSADTLLDRTRLNILSGQSFWMIGYGTRSTLYIYNAADPQAHLLKAEGYSYGDRLSAPRHPLLH
;
A
#
# COMPACT_ATOMS: atom_id res chain seq x y z
N MET A 1 -15.08 -2.05 -19.09
CA MET A 1 -16.14 -1.65 -18.15
C MET A 1 -15.49 -0.96 -16.96
N LYS A 2 -16.06 0.13 -16.44
CA LYS A 2 -15.63 0.69 -15.14
C LYS A 2 -16.14 -0.27 -14.06
N GLN A 3 -15.23 -0.99 -13.40
CA GLN A 3 -15.59 -1.66 -12.16
C GLN A 3 -15.84 -0.57 -11.13
N THR A 4 -17.07 -0.50 -10.62
CA THR A 4 -17.52 0.51 -9.65
C THR A 4 -17.85 -0.20 -8.36
N LEU A 5 -17.64 0.46 -7.23
CA LEU A 5 -18.04 -0.08 -5.93
C LEU A 5 -19.55 -0.03 -5.79
N SER A 6 -20.11 -1.02 -5.10
CA SER A 6 -21.51 -0.95 -4.69
C SER A 6 -21.67 0.09 -3.56
N PRO A 7 -22.83 0.76 -3.44
CA PRO A 7 -23.10 1.67 -2.33
C PRO A 7 -22.90 1.03 -0.95
N GLN A 8 -23.12 -0.29 -0.84
CA GLN A 8 -22.88 -1.04 0.39
C GLN A 8 -21.38 -1.11 0.74
N GLN A 9 -20.51 -1.35 -0.24
CA GLN A 9 -19.06 -1.37 -0.05
C GLN A 9 -18.53 0.02 0.30
N GLU A 10 -19.02 1.07 -0.36
CA GLU A 10 -18.66 2.45 -0.04
C GLU A 10 -19.05 2.80 1.41
N ASN A 11 -20.31 2.55 1.78
CA ASN A 11 -20.79 2.79 3.15
C ASN A 11 -20.02 1.98 4.19
N PHE A 12 -19.67 0.73 3.87
CA PHE A 12 -18.83 -0.10 4.74
C PHE A 12 -17.47 0.54 4.96
N PHE A 13 -16.82 1.01 3.89
CA PHE A 13 -15.54 1.68 3.99
C PHE A 13 -15.63 2.97 4.81
N GLN A 14 -16.62 3.83 4.56
CA GLN A 14 -16.79 5.08 5.30
C GLN A 14 -17.00 4.84 6.80
N LYS A 15 -17.70 3.74 7.16
CA LYS A 15 -17.96 3.38 8.56
C LYS A 15 -16.75 2.75 9.25
N ASN A 16 -16.02 1.87 8.58
CA ASN A 16 -14.99 1.03 9.20
C ASN A 16 -13.55 1.49 8.90
N GLY A 17 -13.37 2.35 7.89
CA GLY A 17 -12.07 2.83 7.44
C GLY A 17 -11.27 1.81 6.63
N TYR A 18 -11.88 0.71 6.19
CA TYR A 18 -11.24 -0.31 5.34
C TYR A 18 -12.23 -1.08 4.47
N LEU A 19 -11.75 -1.70 3.40
CA LEU A 19 -12.50 -2.58 2.51
C LEU A 19 -11.56 -3.56 1.80
N GLU A 20 -11.80 -4.85 1.92
CA GLU A 20 -11.10 -5.87 1.13
C GLU A 20 -11.81 -6.09 -0.21
N LEU A 21 -11.02 -6.18 -1.27
CA LEU A 21 -11.47 -6.55 -2.61
C LEU A 21 -10.67 -7.76 -3.10
N GLU A 22 -11.38 -8.72 -3.67
CA GLU A 22 -10.80 -9.95 -4.17
C GLU A 22 -10.18 -9.81 -5.55
N GLY A 23 -9.15 -10.61 -5.82
CA GLY A 23 -8.61 -10.77 -7.18
C GLY A 23 -8.02 -9.50 -7.81
N LEU A 24 -7.53 -8.56 -7.00
CA LEU A 24 -6.88 -7.34 -7.52
C LEU A 24 -5.59 -7.65 -8.28
N LEU A 25 -4.86 -8.68 -7.83
CA LEU A 25 -3.70 -9.27 -8.49
C LEU A 25 -3.97 -10.74 -8.79
N ASN A 26 -3.56 -11.20 -9.98
CA ASN A 26 -3.55 -12.61 -10.30
C ASN A 26 -2.22 -13.25 -9.88
N GLU A 27 -2.17 -14.58 -9.88
CA GLU A 27 -0.98 -15.34 -9.45
C GLU A 27 0.27 -15.03 -10.31
N ALA A 28 0.10 -14.81 -11.61
CA ALA A 28 1.20 -14.50 -12.51
C ALA A 28 1.82 -13.12 -12.20
N ASP A 29 0.99 -12.11 -11.96
CA ASP A 29 1.42 -10.77 -11.54
C ASP A 29 2.12 -10.84 -10.17
N CYS A 30 1.61 -11.63 -9.22
CA CYS A 30 2.26 -11.83 -7.92
C CYS A 30 3.68 -12.41 -8.07
N LYS A 31 3.83 -13.45 -8.89
CA LYS A 31 5.13 -14.09 -9.16
C LYS A 31 6.11 -13.14 -9.87
N GLU A 32 5.64 -12.44 -10.90
CA GLU A 32 6.45 -11.45 -11.64
C GLU A 32 6.90 -10.31 -10.72
N PHE A 33 6.01 -9.83 -9.84
CA PHE A 33 6.34 -8.80 -8.85
C PHE A 33 7.47 -9.26 -7.93
N LEU A 34 7.37 -10.47 -7.35
CA LEU A 34 8.39 -11.00 -6.44
C LEU A 34 9.73 -11.21 -7.16
N GLN A 35 9.70 -11.71 -8.40
CA GLN A 35 10.91 -11.89 -9.20
C GLN A 35 11.60 -10.56 -9.49
N ARG A 36 10.86 -9.53 -9.91
CA ARG A 36 11.41 -8.19 -10.15
C ARG A 36 11.93 -7.57 -8.87
N ARG A 37 11.14 -7.60 -7.79
CA ARG A 37 11.52 -7.07 -6.48
C ARG A 37 12.82 -7.69 -5.97
N SER A 38 13.07 -8.98 -6.21
CA SER A 38 14.31 -9.64 -5.79
C SER A 38 15.60 -9.01 -6.37
N LYS A 39 15.48 -8.33 -7.52
CA LYS A 39 16.57 -7.62 -8.19
C LYS A 39 16.65 -6.14 -7.78
N LEU A 40 15.71 -5.66 -6.96
CA LEU A 40 15.57 -4.28 -6.53
C LEU A 40 16.06 -4.08 -5.08
N CYS A 41 15.84 -2.87 -4.56
CA CYS A 41 16.32 -2.41 -3.26
C CYS A 41 16.03 -3.40 -2.11
N PRO A 42 16.99 -3.64 -1.20
CA PRO A 42 16.77 -4.50 -0.04
C PRO A 42 15.63 -4.00 0.86
N ASN A 43 15.47 -2.69 0.97
CA ASN A 43 14.52 -2.05 1.89
C ASN A 43 13.06 -2.04 1.39
N GLY A 44 12.80 -2.54 0.19
CA GLY A 44 11.43 -2.71 -0.34
C GLY A 44 10.67 -1.43 -0.66
N ARG A 45 11.27 -0.24 -0.56
CA ARG A 45 10.61 1.06 -0.72
C ARG A 45 10.76 1.66 -2.11
N ASP A 46 9.72 2.34 -2.58
CA ASP A 46 9.65 3.07 -3.84
C ASP A 46 10.11 2.21 -5.03
N LEU A 47 9.65 0.95 -5.07
CA LEU A 47 10.00 -0.02 -6.11
C LEU A 47 9.49 0.44 -7.46
N GLY A 48 8.33 1.10 -7.52
CA GLY A 48 7.79 1.68 -8.76
C GLY A 48 8.69 2.77 -9.35
N GLN A 49 9.49 3.46 -8.53
CA GLN A 49 10.46 4.42 -9.08
C GLN A 49 11.64 3.75 -9.78
N ARG A 50 11.86 2.46 -9.51
CA ARG A 50 13.02 1.69 -9.98
C ARG A 50 12.66 0.67 -11.07
N ASP A 51 11.39 0.27 -11.14
CA ASP A 51 10.89 -0.66 -12.15
C ASP A 51 9.56 -0.16 -12.73
N SER A 52 9.54 0.06 -14.05
CA SER A 52 8.40 0.62 -14.76
C SER A 52 7.20 -0.33 -14.81
N TRP A 53 7.43 -1.64 -14.74
CA TRP A 53 6.35 -2.62 -14.68
C TRP A 53 5.65 -2.58 -13.32
N ILE A 54 6.41 -2.49 -12.22
CA ILE A 54 5.85 -2.29 -10.87
C ILE A 54 5.07 -0.97 -10.81
N LEU A 55 5.61 0.10 -11.38
CA LEU A 55 4.89 1.37 -11.47
C LEU A 55 3.60 1.25 -12.27
N SER A 56 3.61 0.48 -13.36
CA SER A 56 2.41 0.26 -14.17
C SER A 56 1.31 -0.48 -13.40
N LEU A 57 1.69 -1.44 -12.54
CA LEU A 57 0.76 -2.08 -11.61
C LEU A 57 0.20 -1.08 -10.61
N ALA A 58 1.04 -0.29 -9.94
CA ALA A 58 0.58 0.69 -8.96
C ALA A 58 -0.36 1.75 -9.57
N LYS A 59 -0.21 2.01 -10.87
CA LYS A 59 -1.05 2.93 -11.67
C LYS A 59 -2.25 2.25 -12.34
N ARG A 60 -2.56 0.99 -12.00
CA ARG A 60 -3.67 0.25 -12.62
C ARG A 60 -4.98 1.04 -12.45
N ARG A 61 -5.70 1.20 -13.57
CA ARG A 61 -6.87 2.09 -13.65
C ARG A 61 -8.01 1.66 -12.72
N SER A 62 -8.23 0.36 -12.56
CA SER A 62 -9.24 -0.17 -11.64
C SER A 62 -8.94 0.19 -10.18
N TRP A 63 -7.70 -0.01 -9.74
CA TRP A 63 -7.28 0.34 -8.38
C TRP A 63 -7.36 1.83 -8.12
N THR A 64 -6.92 2.64 -9.09
CA THR A 64 -7.03 4.11 -9.03
C THR A 64 -8.49 4.54 -8.92
N HIS A 65 -9.39 3.88 -9.65
CA HIS A 65 -10.81 4.20 -9.61
C HIS A 65 -11.42 3.88 -8.24
N PHE A 66 -11.17 2.68 -7.70
CA PHE A 66 -11.62 2.30 -6.36
C PHE A 66 -11.07 3.25 -5.30
N ALA A 67 -9.77 3.57 -5.34
CA ALA A 67 -9.17 4.51 -4.41
C ALA A 67 -9.84 5.90 -4.45
N LYS A 68 -10.15 6.42 -5.64
CA LYS A 68 -10.84 7.71 -5.79
C LYS A 68 -12.25 7.69 -5.21
N GLU A 69 -12.99 6.60 -5.41
CA GLU A 69 -14.33 6.40 -4.83
C GLU A 69 -14.26 6.31 -3.29
N LEU A 70 -13.39 5.46 -2.76
CA LEU A 70 -13.25 5.23 -1.32
C LEU A 70 -12.75 6.45 -0.56
N PHE A 71 -11.74 7.16 -1.10
CA PHE A 71 -11.19 8.36 -0.48
C PHE A 71 -11.91 9.65 -0.89
N GLN A 72 -13.01 9.54 -1.65
CA GLN A 72 -13.87 10.65 -2.06
C GLN A 72 -13.10 11.85 -2.64
N THR A 73 -12.13 11.57 -3.51
CA THR A 73 -11.25 12.60 -4.08
C THR A 73 -11.19 12.55 -5.61
N PRO A 74 -11.20 13.71 -6.29
CA PRO A 74 -10.96 13.75 -7.74
C PRO A 74 -9.48 13.53 -8.08
N PHE A 75 -8.57 13.79 -7.13
CA PHE A 75 -7.13 13.71 -7.33
C PHE A 75 -6.49 12.72 -6.38
N LEU A 76 -5.68 11.82 -6.95
CA LEU A 76 -4.95 10.81 -6.21
C LEU A 76 -3.49 10.86 -6.65
N ARG A 77 -2.57 10.88 -5.70
CA ARG A 77 -1.13 10.80 -5.95
C ARG A 77 -0.59 9.48 -5.43
N LEU A 78 0.28 8.83 -6.20
CA LEU A 78 1.11 7.75 -5.69
C LEU A 78 2.18 8.37 -4.79
N ALA A 79 1.98 8.30 -3.47
CA ALA A 79 2.91 8.89 -2.52
C ALA A 79 4.14 7.99 -2.33
N LEU A 80 3.92 6.68 -2.27
CA LEU A 80 4.95 5.69 -2.00
C LEU A 80 4.45 4.29 -2.39
N ASP A 81 5.38 3.36 -2.53
CA ASP A 81 5.08 1.93 -2.47
C ASP A 81 6.09 1.21 -1.59
N HIS A 82 5.66 0.16 -0.87
CA HIS A 82 6.49 -0.52 0.11
C HIS A 82 6.19 -2.02 0.14
N TYR A 83 7.20 -2.83 -0.11
CA TYR A 83 7.16 -4.27 0.05
C TYR A 83 7.59 -4.68 1.46
N PHE A 84 6.91 -5.68 2.01
CA PHE A 84 7.21 -6.28 3.30
C PHE A 84 7.23 -7.79 3.22
N GLN A 85 8.13 -8.39 4.00
CA GLN A 85 8.22 -9.82 4.19
C GLN A 85 8.07 -10.14 5.67
N SER A 86 7.18 -11.08 6.00
CA SER A 86 6.96 -11.68 7.32
C SER A 86 6.45 -10.76 8.44
N SER A 87 6.47 -9.43 8.28
CA SER A 87 5.87 -8.51 9.25
C SER A 87 5.62 -7.11 8.64
N LEU A 88 4.62 -6.40 9.18
CA LEU A 88 4.46 -4.94 9.06
C LEU A 88 4.96 -4.27 10.37
N PRO A 89 6.23 -4.46 10.79
CA PRO A 89 6.59 -4.32 12.20
C PRO A 89 6.46 -2.87 12.70
N PHE A 90 6.74 -1.87 11.86
CA PHE A 90 6.63 -0.46 12.27
C PHE A 90 5.23 0.14 12.08
N LEU A 91 4.32 -0.53 11.36
CA LEU A 91 2.94 -0.07 11.22
C LEU A 91 2.05 -0.54 12.38
N GLN A 92 2.52 -1.49 13.18
CA GLN A 92 1.77 -2.06 14.28
C GLN A 92 1.34 -0.98 15.28
N GLY A 93 0.04 -0.75 15.39
CA GLY A 93 -0.52 0.24 16.32
C GLY A 93 -0.34 1.70 15.88
N LEU A 94 0.11 1.94 14.64
CA LEU A 94 0.21 3.27 14.04
C LEU A 94 -0.73 3.40 12.84
N THR A 95 -1.17 4.63 12.61
CA THR A 95 -1.83 5.05 11.35
C THR A 95 -0.77 5.30 10.27
N LEU A 96 -1.17 5.39 8.99
CA LEU A 96 -0.21 5.71 7.92
C LEU A 96 0.45 7.07 8.12
N ASN A 97 -0.34 8.07 8.54
CA ASN A 97 0.14 9.42 8.81
C ASN A 97 1.14 9.46 9.99
N GLN A 98 1.08 8.49 10.91
CA GLN A 98 2.03 8.38 12.02
C GLN A 98 3.26 7.54 11.66
N ALA A 99 3.13 6.57 10.77
CA ALA A 99 4.21 5.62 10.46
C ALA A 99 5.17 6.11 9.36
N TYR A 100 4.72 7.02 8.49
CA TYR A 100 5.50 7.48 7.36
C TYR A 100 5.82 8.97 7.38
N SER A 101 6.89 9.33 6.68
CA SER A 101 7.38 10.70 6.48
C SER A 101 6.58 11.50 5.45
N PHE A 102 5.25 11.33 5.41
CA PHE A 102 4.38 12.06 4.49
C PHE A 102 3.21 12.68 5.24
N GLN A 103 2.94 13.94 4.95
CA GLN A 103 1.75 14.63 5.42
C GLN A 103 0.66 14.60 4.35
N SER A 104 -0.59 14.42 4.76
CA SER A 104 -1.77 14.39 3.88
C SER A 104 -1.86 13.15 3.00
N LEU A 105 -1.53 11.98 3.57
CA LEU A 105 -1.94 10.69 3.01
C LEU A 105 -3.45 10.53 3.17
N LEU A 106 -4.08 9.94 2.16
CA LEU A 106 -5.51 9.59 2.15
C LEU A 106 -5.74 8.18 2.65
N GLY A 107 -4.82 7.27 2.34
CA GLY A 107 -4.93 5.88 2.70
C GLY A 107 -3.95 5.02 1.94
N GLY A 108 -4.17 3.72 1.98
CA GLY A 108 -3.35 2.76 1.27
C GLY A 108 -4.15 1.61 0.68
N LEU A 109 -3.47 0.87 -0.20
CA LEU A 109 -3.87 -0.45 -0.68
C LEU A 109 -2.79 -1.44 -0.26
N LEU A 110 -3.15 -2.38 0.61
CA LEU A 110 -2.28 -3.48 1.03
C LEU A 110 -2.65 -4.74 0.26
N LEU A 111 -1.74 -5.21 -0.60
CA LEU A 111 -1.93 -6.39 -1.44
C LEU A 111 -1.23 -7.59 -0.81
N ARG A 112 -1.94 -8.71 -0.73
CA ARG A 112 -1.36 -10.00 -0.36
C ARG A 112 -0.66 -10.60 -1.57
N LEU A 113 0.62 -10.89 -1.45
CA LEU A 113 1.39 -11.57 -2.51
C LEU A 113 1.42 -13.08 -2.24
N THR A 114 1.73 -13.85 -3.29
CA THR A 114 1.97 -15.30 -3.15
C THR A 114 3.16 -15.56 -2.25
N ASP A 115 3.08 -16.59 -1.42
CA ASP A 115 4.19 -16.95 -0.55
C ASP A 115 5.29 -17.65 -1.36
N SER A 116 6.55 -17.31 -1.07
CA SER A 116 7.70 -18.02 -1.62
C SER A 116 8.02 -19.31 -0.85
N LEU A 117 7.47 -19.45 0.36
CA LEU A 117 7.63 -20.62 1.22
C LEU A 117 6.27 -20.96 1.86
N PRO A 118 5.87 -22.25 1.93
CA PRO A 118 4.68 -22.63 2.66
C PRO A 118 4.80 -22.16 4.12
N SER A 119 3.83 -21.38 4.57
CA SER A 119 3.72 -20.94 5.97
C SER A 119 3.73 -22.18 6.88
N GLN A 120 4.83 -22.41 7.61
CA GLN A 120 4.93 -23.55 8.54
C GLN A 120 4.11 -23.32 9.83
N GLU A 121 3.66 -22.09 10.07
CA GLU A 121 2.76 -21.78 11.17
C GLU A 121 1.32 -22.18 10.82
N LYS A 122 0.91 -23.39 11.21
CA LYS A 122 -0.51 -23.75 11.36
C LYS A 122 -1.08 -23.01 12.57
N ARG A 123 -1.39 -21.73 12.42
CA ARG A 123 -2.20 -20.99 13.40
C ARG A 123 -3.60 -20.82 12.84
N GLU A 124 -4.60 -20.87 13.72
CA GLU A 124 -5.93 -20.42 13.33
C GLU A 124 -5.85 -18.94 12.94
N PRO A 125 -6.41 -18.56 11.76
CA PRO A 125 -6.38 -17.18 11.33
C PRO A 125 -7.16 -16.32 12.33
N LEU A 126 -6.53 -15.28 12.86
CA LEU A 126 -7.17 -14.33 13.79
C LEU A 126 -8.22 -13.45 13.08
N SER A 127 -8.18 -13.42 11.75
CA SER A 127 -9.05 -12.66 10.86
C SER A 127 -9.08 -13.32 9.49
N SER A 128 -10.17 -13.17 8.75
CA SER A 128 -10.24 -13.58 7.33
C SER A 128 -9.65 -12.54 6.38
N LEU A 129 -9.27 -11.35 6.89
CA LEU A 129 -8.76 -10.27 6.04
C LEU A 129 -7.38 -10.63 5.46
N LEU A 130 -7.24 -10.50 4.13
CA LEU A 130 -6.02 -10.78 3.37
C LEU A 130 -5.53 -12.24 3.46
N GLU A 131 -6.46 -13.18 3.63
CA GLU A 131 -6.14 -14.61 3.63
C GLU A 131 -5.66 -15.09 2.26
N THR A 132 -6.31 -14.63 1.18
CA THR A 132 -6.05 -15.11 -0.18
C THR A 132 -5.00 -14.25 -0.91
N PRO A 133 -3.93 -14.84 -1.47
CA PRO A 133 -3.01 -14.13 -2.36
C PRO A 133 -3.74 -13.48 -3.53
N GLY A 134 -3.39 -12.24 -3.84
CA GLY A 134 -4.03 -11.46 -4.90
C GLY A 134 -5.14 -10.53 -4.41
N ASN A 135 -5.70 -10.78 -3.22
CA ASN A 135 -6.62 -9.84 -2.58
C ASN A 135 -5.89 -8.57 -2.15
N GLY A 136 -6.66 -7.48 -2.07
CA GLY A 136 -6.14 -6.23 -1.54
C GLY A 136 -7.11 -5.53 -0.61
N LEU A 137 -6.56 -4.99 0.46
CA LEU A 137 -7.25 -4.23 1.47
C LEU A 137 -7.00 -2.75 1.24
N PHE A 138 -8.04 -2.02 0.87
CA PHE A 138 -8.02 -0.56 0.95
C PHE A 138 -8.27 -0.14 2.39
N PHE A 139 -7.58 0.90 2.86
CA PHE A 139 -7.74 1.43 4.21
C PHE A 139 -7.45 2.93 4.26
N SER A 140 -8.18 3.64 5.11
CA SER A 140 -7.97 5.07 5.38
C SER A 140 -6.62 5.31 6.06
N ALA A 141 -6.02 6.47 5.81
CA ALA A 141 -4.75 6.84 6.42
C ALA A 141 -4.82 6.90 7.95
N ASP A 142 -6.01 7.10 8.53
CA ASP A 142 -6.25 7.20 9.97
C ASP A 142 -6.71 5.87 10.59
N THR A 143 -6.87 4.82 9.78
CA THR A 143 -7.17 3.48 10.26
C THR A 143 -5.94 2.87 10.90
N LEU A 144 -6.06 2.43 12.15
CA LEU A 144 -5.03 1.64 12.82
C LEU A 144 -4.95 0.25 12.18
N LEU A 145 -3.80 -0.04 11.58
CA LEU A 145 -3.47 -1.39 11.12
C LEU A 145 -2.87 -2.17 12.29
N ASP A 146 -3.63 -3.15 12.77
CA ASP A 146 -3.21 -4.06 13.82
C ASP A 146 -3.21 -5.50 13.26
N ARG A 147 -2.18 -6.28 13.59
CA ARG A 147 -2.12 -7.72 13.37
C ARG A 147 -3.30 -8.49 13.93
N THR A 148 -4.01 -7.99 14.94
CA THR A 148 -5.25 -8.64 15.40
C THR A 148 -6.35 -8.62 14.33
N ARG A 149 -6.32 -7.64 13.43
CA ARG A 149 -7.29 -7.47 12.34
C ARG A 149 -6.83 -8.08 11.02
N LEU A 150 -5.54 -8.26 10.84
CA LEU A 150 -4.95 -8.74 9.58
C LEU A 150 -4.41 -10.15 9.77
N ASN A 151 -4.68 -11.06 8.82
CA ASN A 151 -4.16 -12.42 8.88
C ASN A 151 -2.67 -12.51 8.51
N ILE A 152 -1.80 -11.85 9.28
CA ILE A 152 -0.37 -11.71 9.01
C ILE A 152 0.42 -12.78 9.75
N LEU A 153 0.72 -13.86 9.04
CA LEU A 153 1.57 -14.97 9.49
C LEU A 153 3.04 -14.75 9.08
N SER A 154 3.94 -15.49 9.74
CA SER A 154 5.36 -15.47 9.36
C SER A 154 5.56 -16.06 7.95
N GLY A 155 6.46 -15.47 7.16
CA GLY A 155 6.76 -15.90 5.78
C GLY A 155 5.90 -15.23 4.70
N GLN A 156 4.85 -14.52 5.10
CA GLN A 156 3.93 -13.87 4.21
C GLN A 156 4.52 -12.60 3.56
N SER A 157 4.28 -12.43 2.26
CA SER A 157 4.69 -11.24 1.51
C SER A 157 3.51 -10.30 1.27
N PHE A 158 3.77 -9.00 1.41
CA PHE A 158 2.80 -7.94 1.18
C PHE A 158 3.41 -6.80 0.36
N TRP A 159 2.58 -6.13 -0.42
CA TRP A 159 2.94 -4.89 -1.09
C TRP A 159 1.91 -3.82 -0.79
N MET A 160 2.35 -2.70 -0.23
CA MET A 160 1.49 -1.58 0.11
C MET A 160 1.75 -0.42 -0.84
N ILE A 161 0.66 0.15 -1.35
CA ILE A 161 0.67 1.38 -2.13
C ILE A 161 0.07 2.47 -1.25
N GLY A 162 0.81 3.56 -1.02
CA GLY A 162 0.32 4.71 -0.26
C GLY A 162 -0.21 5.79 -1.21
N TYR A 163 -1.43 6.23 -0.93
CA TYR A 163 -2.10 7.28 -1.71
C TYR A 163 -2.13 8.59 -0.95
N GLY A 164 -1.80 9.67 -1.63
CA GLY A 164 -1.80 11.02 -1.08
C GLY A 164 -2.63 12.00 -1.89
N THR A 165 -2.86 13.16 -1.31
CA THR A 165 -3.44 14.33 -1.99
C THR A 165 -2.45 14.95 -2.99
N ARG A 166 -2.93 15.90 -3.82
CA ARG A 166 -2.06 16.69 -4.72
C ARG A 166 -0.97 17.46 -3.96
N SER A 167 -1.26 17.85 -2.72
CA SER A 167 -0.42 18.64 -1.81
C SER A 167 0.34 17.80 -0.79
N THR A 168 0.44 16.48 -0.97
CA THR A 168 1.23 15.62 -0.08
C THR A 168 2.65 16.16 0.07
N LEU A 169 3.09 16.33 1.32
CA LEU A 169 4.40 16.86 1.66
C LEU A 169 5.29 15.75 2.19
N TYR A 170 6.58 15.83 1.89
CA TYR A 170 7.61 15.08 2.61
C TYR A 170 7.92 15.80 3.92
N ILE A 171 7.81 15.11 5.05
CA ILE A 171 8.05 15.65 6.39
C ILE A 171 9.04 14.78 7.15
N TYR A 172 9.69 15.33 8.18
CA TYR A 172 10.50 14.49 9.06
C TYR A 172 9.59 13.72 10.00
N ASN A 173 9.76 12.40 10.05
CA ASN A 173 9.08 11.54 11.01
C ASN A 173 10.06 10.51 11.55
N ALA A 174 10.38 10.58 12.85
CA ALA A 174 11.31 9.67 13.49
C ALA A 174 10.80 8.21 13.57
N ALA A 175 9.49 7.98 13.44
CA ALA A 175 8.91 6.65 13.42
C ALA A 175 9.12 5.93 12.07
N ASP A 176 9.38 6.67 10.99
CA ASP A 176 9.64 6.10 9.67
C ASP A 176 11.10 5.64 9.57
N PRO A 177 11.38 4.32 9.44
CA PRO A 177 12.74 3.82 9.33
C PRO A 177 13.49 4.36 8.10
N GLN A 178 12.75 4.88 7.12
CA GLN A 178 13.27 5.42 5.87
C GLN A 178 12.99 6.93 5.75
N ALA A 179 12.90 7.62 6.89
CA ALA A 179 12.59 9.06 6.95
C ALA A 179 13.54 9.96 6.15
N HIS A 180 14.74 9.50 5.82
CA HIS A 180 15.74 10.24 5.05
C HIS A 180 15.85 9.80 3.58
N LEU A 181 15.03 8.82 3.14
CA LEU A 181 15.13 8.26 1.78
C LEU A 181 14.95 9.34 0.72
N LEU A 182 13.86 10.11 0.77
CA LEU A 182 13.58 11.16 -0.21
C LEU A 182 14.61 12.29 -0.15
N LYS A 183 15.21 12.54 1.02
CA LYS A 183 16.32 13.49 1.15
C LYS A 183 17.55 13.07 0.36
N ALA A 184 17.88 11.79 0.35
CA ALA A 184 18.94 11.24 -0.50
C ALA A 184 18.61 11.35 -2.00
N GLU A 185 17.32 11.50 -2.34
CA GLU A 185 16.84 11.69 -3.72
C GLU A 185 16.66 13.17 -4.11
N GLY A 186 17.06 14.10 -3.25
CA GLY A 186 17.08 15.54 -3.52
C GLY A 186 15.90 16.34 -2.96
N TYR A 187 15.00 15.72 -2.20
CA TYR A 187 13.93 16.45 -1.50
C TYR A 187 14.43 17.10 -0.20
N SER A 188 13.84 18.22 0.15
CA SER A 188 13.91 18.82 1.50
C SER A 188 12.62 18.57 2.27
N TYR A 189 12.70 18.54 3.60
CA TYR A 189 11.49 18.50 4.42
C TYR A 189 10.64 19.75 4.17
N GLY A 190 9.33 19.55 3.98
CA GLY A 190 8.37 20.57 3.55
C GLY A 190 8.12 20.58 2.05
N ASP A 191 8.91 19.86 1.25
CA ASP A 191 8.69 19.78 -0.19
C ASP A 191 7.43 19.00 -0.54
N ARG A 192 6.72 19.48 -1.56
CA ARG A 192 5.60 18.76 -2.17
C ARG A 192 6.12 17.60 -3.00
N LEU A 193 5.47 16.44 -2.89
CA LEU A 193 5.73 15.34 -3.80
C LEU A 193 5.43 15.75 -5.23
N SER A 194 6.39 15.52 -6.12
CA SER A 194 6.34 15.98 -7.50
C SER A 194 6.55 14.84 -8.50
N ALA A 195 6.09 15.06 -9.72
CA ALA A 195 6.36 14.18 -10.85
C ALA A 195 7.83 14.36 -11.31
N PRO A 196 8.48 13.33 -11.89
CA PRO A 196 7.91 12.04 -12.30
C PRO A 196 7.85 10.97 -11.18
N ARG A 197 8.56 11.17 -10.06
CA ARG A 197 8.73 10.15 -9.01
C ARG A 197 7.42 9.76 -8.30
N HIS A 198 6.57 10.75 -8.03
CA HIS A 198 5.30 10.55 -7.34
C HIS A 198 4.14 10.99 -8.26
N PRO A 199 3.78 10.20 -9.28
CA PRO A 199 2.84 10.63 -10.30
C PRO A 199 1.42 10.85 -9.75
N LEU A 200 0.68 11.74 -10.40
CA LEU A 200 -0.78 11.79 -10.27
C LEU A 200 -1.39 10.57 -10.98
N LEU A 201 -2.43 10.01 -10.36
CA LEU A 201 -3.15 8.84 -10.84
C LEU A 201 -4.47 9.31 -11.48
N HIS A 202 -4.71 8.84 -12.71
CA HIS A 202 -5.81 9.27 -13.56
C HIS A 202 -6.87 8.19 -13.69
#